data_AF-A0A948FT71-F1
#
_entry.id   AF-A0A948FT71-F1
#
_cell.length_a   1.000
_cell.length_b   1.000
_cell.length_c   1.000
_cell.angle_alpha   90.00
_cell.angle_beta   90.00
_cell.angle_gamma   90.00
#
_symmetry.space_group_name_H-M   'P 1'
#
loop_
_entity.id
_entity.type
_entity.pdbx_description
1 polymer ?
#
loop_
_entity_poly.entity_id
_entity_poly.type
_entity_poly.pdbx_seq_one_letter_code
_entity_poly.pdbx_strand_id
1 'polypeptide(L)'
;MPSSDKTKEILEQILAQLHQKQAKRHVIEGKSYLIAQNNQFLGNITSNLYDSNSILNKYGTYGSKYSPTSIFNKYSEYGSKYGVYSINNPYCSRPPKLFIKGNFLGYVSVNKYINNRIPTNGFLYTLENKIDSLLEGKIFESESHARQIRHESYIEAADGTFLGKLTPNKYDIESIFNKYGPYGNQFSQFSILNKFSTYGGNQFSPLSPYNQFSSTPPKLFIKGEFVAYLTTNPVLLPSVHPDKLFEWAEENISRYV
;
A
#
# COMPACT_ATOMS: atom_id res chain seq x y z
N MET A 1 -25.76 -46.23 -0.61
CA MET A 1 -26.44 -44.94 -0.38
C MET A 1 -25.67 -43.83 -1.10
N PRO A 2 -26.21 -43.23 -2.20
CA PRO A 2 -25.52 -42.24 -3.03
C PRO A 2 -26.14 -40.81 -2.98
N SER A 3 -26.98 -40.52 -1.98
CA SER A 3 -27.80 -39.29 -1.92
C SER A 3 -27.05 -38.02 -1.47
N SER A 4 -25.95 -38.17 -0.73
CA SER A 4 -25.20 -37.04 -0.16
C SER A 4 -24.47 -36.22 -1.22
N ASP A 5 -24.06 -36.83 -2.34
CA ASP A 5 -23.19 -36.19 -3.32
C ASP A 5 -23.97 -35.27 -4.27
N LYS A 6 -25.11 -35.76 -4.78
CA LYS A 6 -26.02 -34.97 -5.63
C LYS A 6 -26.59 -33.74 -4.91
N THR A 7 -26.88 -33.88 -3.62
CA THR A 7 -27.38 -32.76 -2.82
C THR A 7 -26.31 -31.66 -2.71
N LYS A 8 -25.06 -32.05 -2.47
CA LYS A 8 -23.92 -31.13 -2.42
C LYS A 8 -23.68 -30.44 -3.76
N GLU A 9 -23.67 -31.17 -4.87
CA GLU A 9 -23.52 -30.61 -6.21
C GLU A 9 -24.63 -29.58 -6.54
N ILE A 10 -25.89 -29.89 -6.21
CA ILE A 10 -27.01 -28.97 -6.43
C ILE A 10 -26.85 -27.70 -5.57
N LEU A 11 -26.44 -27.83 -4.31
CA LEU A 11 -26.18 -26.68 -3.44
C LEU A 11 -25.04 -25.81 -3.96
N GLU A 12 -23.96 -26.41 -4.47
CA GLU A 12 -22.85 -25.68 -5.10
C GLU A 12 -23.28 -24.96 -6.38
N GLN A 13 -24.14 -25.58 -7.21
CA GLN A 13 -24.71 -24.93 -8.39
C GLN A 13 -25.63 -23.76 -8.03
N ILE A 14 -26.50 -23.92 -7.03
CA ILE A 14 -27.36 -22.83 -6.53
C ILE A 14 -26.50 -21.70 -5.98
N LEU A 15 -25.47 -22.02 -5.19
CA LEU A 15 -24.54 -21.03 -4.63
C LEU A 15 -23.82 -20.27 -5.74
N ALA A 16 -23.30 -20.96 -6.76
CA ALA A 16 -22.66 -20.35 -7.93
C ALA A 16 -23.63 -19.44 -8.72
N GLN A 17 -24.89 -19.87 -8.93
CA GLN A 17 -25.91 -19.06 -9.58
C GLN A 17 -26.29 -17.82 -8.75
N LEU A 18 -26.36 -17.95 -7.42
CA LEU A 18 -26.60 -16.82 -6.51
C LEU A 18 -25.45 -15.83 -6.57
N HIS A 19 -24.19 -16.29 -6.51
CA HIS A 19 -23.01 -15.42 -6.68
C HIS A 19 -23.00 -14.73 -8.05
N GLN A 20 -23.32 -15.44 -9.13
CA GLN A 20 -23.41 -14.83 -10.46
C GLN A 20 -24.53 -13.80 -10.56
N LYS A 21 -25.72 -14.07 -9.99
CA LYS A 21 -26.83 -13.11 -9.95
C LYS A 21 -26.51 -11.90 -9.09
N GLN A 22 -25.86 -12.09 -7.94
CA GLN A 22 -25.40 -10.99 -7.09
C GLN A 22 -24.33 -10.15 -7.79
N ALA A 23 -23.36 -10.77 -8.47
CA ALA A 23 -22.37 -10.07 -9.27
C ALA A 23 -23.04 -9.27 -10.40
N LYS A 24 -23.93 -9.88 -11.19
CA LYS A 24 -24.67 -9.20 -12.27
C LYS A 24 -25.58 -8.07 -11.77
N ARG A 25 -26.14 -8.17 -10.56
CA ARG A 25 -27.00 -7.13 -9.97
C ARG A 25 -26.21 -5.88 -9.55
N HIS A 26 -24.91 -6.03 -9.28
CA HIS A 26 -24.02 -4.92 -8.88
C HIS A 26 -23.11 -4.43 -10.01
N VAL A 27 -22.88 -5.24 -11.06
CA VAL A 27 -22.30 -4.81 -12.34
C VAL A 27 -23.37 -4.00 -13.06
N ILE A 28 -23.54 -2.76 -12.62
CA ILE A 28 -24.41 -1.80 -13.29
C ILE A 28 -23.56 -1.13 -14.36
N GLU A 29 -24.03 -1.20 -15.60
CA GLU A 29 -23.41 -0.58 -16.77
C GLU A 29 -23.07 0.88 -16.47
N GLY A 30 -21.81 1.27 -16.65
CA GLY A 30 -21.32 2.63 -16.39
C GLY A 30 -21.02 2.99 -14.92
N LYS A 31 -21.15 2.08 -13.95
CA LYS A 31 -20.72 2.33 -12.55
C LYS A 31 -19.26 1.97 -12.30
N SER A 32 -18.68 2.61 -11.29
CA SER A 32 -17.33 2.35 -10.79
C SER A 32 -17.41 1.46 -9.54
N TYR A 33 -16.67 0.37 -9.50
CA TYR A 33 -16.74 -0.61 -8.42
C TYR A 33 -15.47 -1.45 -8.28
N LEU A 34 -15.36 -2.12 -7.13
CA LEU A 34 -14.32 -3.10 -6.84
C LEU A 34 -14.92 -4.51 -6.81
N ILE A 35 -14.26 -5.46 -7.45
CA ILE A 35 -14.69 -6.86 -7.49
C ILE A 35 -13.49 -7.79 -7.29
N ALA A 36 -13.62 -8.79 -6.42
CA ALA A 36 -12.61 -9.82 -6.26
C ALA A 36 -12.60 -10.80 -7.45
N GLN A 37 -11.51 -11.53 -7.64
CA GLN A 37 -11.38 -12.46 -8.76
C GLN A 37 -12.24 -13.73 -8.64
N ASN A 38 -12.82 -13.98 -7.46
CA ASN A 38 -13.87 -14.97 -7.26
C ASN A 38 -15.27 -14.41 -7.60
N ASN A 39 -15.34 -13.25 -8.25
CA ASN A 39 -16.55 -12.51 -8.59
C ASN A 39 -17.34 -11.98 -7.37
N GLN A 40 -16.76 -11.96 -6.18
CA GLN A 40 -17.36 -11.27 -5.04
C GLN A 40 -17.30 -9.76 -5.26
N PHE A 41 -18.48 -9.13 -5.26
CA PHE A 41 -18.58 -7.67 -5.27
C PHE A 41 -18.08 -7.11 -3.91
N LEU A 42 -17.21 -6.10 -3.97
CA LEU A 42 -16.56 -5.49 -2.81
C LEU A 42 -16.97 -4.03 -2.58
N GLY A 43 -17.92 -3.52 -3.36
CA GLY A 43 -18.51 -2.19 -3.19
C GLY A 43 -18.36 -1.26 -4.38
N ASN A 44 -19.18 -0.22 -4.41
CA ASN A 44 -19.16 0.88 -5.38
C ASN A 44 -18.12 1.93 -4.98
N ILE A 45 -17.47 2.50 -6.00
CA ILE A 45 -16.71 3.73 -5.91
C ILE A 45 -17.69 4.86 -6.19
N THR A 46 -18.07 5.61 -5.17
CA THR A 46 -19.06 6.70 -5.28
C THR A 46 -18.79 7.77 -4.23
N SER A 47 -19.00 9.04 -4.58
CA SER A 47 -18.91 10.17 -3.65
C SER A 47 -20.03 10.17 -2.61
N ASN A 48 -21.10 9.42 -2.83
CA ASN A 48 -22.18 9.27 -1.86
C ASN A 48 -21.78 8.30 -0.72
N LEU A 49 -21.39 8.87 0.42
CA LEU A 49 -21.02 8.14 1.64
C LEU A 49 -22.17 7.33 2.26
N TYR A 50 -23.42 7.65 1.91
CA TYR A 50 -24.61 7.01 2.45
C TYR A 50 -25.17 5.89 1.57
N ASP A 51 -24.63 5.70 0.36
CA ASP A 51 -25.00 4.56 -0.48
C ASP A 51 -24.67 3.26 0.25
N SER A 52 -25.66 2.36 0.36
CA SER A 52 -25.53 1.07 1.04
C SER A 52 -24.44 0.18 0.42
N ASN A 53 -24.17 0.38 -0.86
CA ASN A 53 -23.16 -0.34 -1.62
C ASN A 53 -21.80 0.37 -1.65
N SER A 54 -21.67 1.58 -1.10
CA SER A 54 -20.41 2.34 -1.14
C SER A 54 -19.32 1.70 -0.29
N ILE A 55 -18.10 1.67 -0.83
CA ILE A 55 -16.89 1.28 -0.09
C ILE A 55 -16.60 2.29 1.03
N LEU A 56 -17.00 3.55 0.89
CA LEU A 56 -16.77 4.59 1.90
C LEU A 56 -17.82 4.58 3.01
N ASN A 57 -18.91 3.83 2.87
CA ASN A 57 -19.92 3.72 3.90
C ASN A 57 -19.43 2.81 5.05
N LYS A 58 -18.90 3.44 6.10
CA LYS A 58 -18.35 2.75 7.30
C LYS A 58 -19.36 1.88 8.05
N TYR A 59 -20.65 2.12 7.84
CA TYR A 59 -21.74 1.33 8.42
C TYR A 59 -22.36 0.35 7.42
N GLY A 60 -21.98 0.44 6.14
CA GLY A 60 -22.47 -0.43 5.07
C GLY A 60 -21.71 -1.75 4.99
N THR A 61 -22.25 -2.68 4.20
CA THR A 61 -21.70 -4.03 4.02
C THR A 61 -20.29 -4.03 3.42
N TYR A 62 -19.94 -3.03 2.61
CA TYR A 62 -18.66 -3.00 1.89
C TYR A 62 -17.61 -2.06 2.48
N GLY A 63 -18.02 -1.06 3.25
CA GLY A 63 -17.11 -0.14 3.95
C GLY A 63 -16.88 -0.46 5.43
N SER A 64 -17.70 -1.32 6.04
CA SER A 64 -17.56 -1.65 7.46
C SER A 64 -16.33 -2.52 7.75
N LYS A 65 -15.52 -2.08 8.73
CA LYS A 65 -14.37 -2.83 9.27
C LYS A 65 -14.71 -4.18 9.90
N TYR A 66 -15.99 -4.50 10.07
CA TYR A 66 -16.48 -5.76 10.63
C TYR A 66 -17.08 -6.69 9.59
N SER A 67 -17.36 -6.21 8.37
CA SER A 67 -18.02 -7.02 7.35
C SER A 67 -17.06 -8.03 6.72
N PRO A 68 -17.49 -9.28 6.48
CA PRO A 68 -16.67 -10.29 5.80
C PRO A 68 -16.40 -9.96 4.33
N THR A 69 -17.15 -9.06 3.70
CA THR A 69 -16.95 -8.64 2.30
C THR A 69 -16.26 -7.28 2.17
N SER A 70 -15.89 -6.64 3.28
CA SER A 70 -15.19 -5.35 3.25
C SER A 70 -13.68 -5.52 3.15
N ILE A 71 -13.07 -4.67 2.33
CA ILE A 71 -11.61 -4.52 2.22
C ILE A 71 -10.96 -3.89 3.47
N PHE A 72 -11.76 -3.28 4.35
CA PHE A 72 -11.27 -2.67 5.60
C PHE A 72 -11.30 -3.64 6.79
N ASN A 73 -11.94 -4.80 6.63
CA ASN A 73 -11.93 -5.82 7.67
C ASN A 73 -10.60 -6.59 7.62
N LYS A 74 -9.79 -6.43 8.68
CA LYS A 74 -8.47 -7.06 8.82
C LYS A 74 -8.53 -8.59 8.94
N TYR A 75 -9.72 -9.15 9.14
CA TYR A 75 -9.96 -10.58 9.26
C TYR A 75 -10.71 -11.15 8.05
N SER A 76 -11.10 -10.33 7.06
CA SER A 76 -11.78 -10.81 5.87
C SER A 76 -10.80 -11.36 4.82
N GLU A 77 -11.32 -12.12 3.88
CA GLU A 77 -10.55 -12.63 2.73
C GLU A 77 -10.08 -11.50 1.79
N TYR A 78 -10.68 -10.30 1.89
CA TYR A 78 -10.48 -9.15 1.00
C TYR A 78 -9.68 -8.00 1.63
N GLY A 79 -9.58 -7.96 2.97
CA GLY A 79 -8.89 -6.91 3.72
C GLY A 79 -7.75 -7.39 4.63
N SER A 80 -7.64 -8.69 4.90
CA SER A 80 -6.59 -9.24 5.78
C SER A 80 -5.21 -9.26 5.13
N LYS A 81 -4.16 -9.43 5.94
CA LYS A 81 -2.78 -9.60 5.43
C LYS A 81 -2.51 -10.97 4.80
N TYR A 82 -3.46 -11.90 4.90
CA TYR A 82 -3.30 -13.30 4.51
C TYR A 82 -4.27 -13.76 3.43
N GLY A 83 -5.35 -13.00 3.19
CA GLY A 83 -6.37 -13.35 2.20
C GLY A 83 -5.82 -13.42 0.77
N VAL A 84 -6.23 -14.45 0.02
CA VAL A 84 -5.79 -14.66 -1.37
C VAL A 84 -6.36 -13.59 -2.31
N TYR A 85 -7.50 -12.99 -1.96
CA TYR A 85 -8.15 -11.90 -2.69
C TYR A 85 -7.98 -10.54 -1.99
N SER A 86 -7.02 -10.42 -1.06
CA SER A 86 -6.88 -9.22 -0.26
C SER A 86 -6.03 -8.15 -0.92
N ILE A 87 -6.48 -6.90 -0.82
CA ILE A 87 -5.68 -5.73 -1.20
C ILE A 87 -4.45 -5.54 -0.32
N ASN A 88 -4.42 -6.15 0.88
CA ASN A 88 -3.39 -5.95 1.92
C ASN A 88 -2.44 -7.14 2.10
N ASN A 89 -2.56 -8.20 1.29
CA ASN A 89 -1.66 -9.34 1.34
C ASN A 89 -0.45 -9.14 0.40
N PRO A 90 0.80 -9.04 0.91
CA PRO A 90 2.00 -8.83 0.08
C PRO A 90 2.32 -10.01 -0.85
N TYR A 91 1.75 -11.18 -0.60
CA TYR A 91 1.89 -12.40 -1.40
C TYR A 91 0.58 -12.81 -2.07
N CYS A 92 -0.36 -11.87 -2.22
CA CYS A 92 -1.63 -12.10 -2.91
C CYS A 92 -1.40 -12.60 -4.34
N SER A 93 -2.06 -13.70 -4.71
CA SER A 93 -2.03 -14.24 -6.09
C SER A 93 -3.23 -13.80 -6.93
N ARG A 94 -4.34 -13.39 -6.31
CA ARG A 94 -5.59 -13.04 -7.01
C ARG A 94 -6.18 -11.72 -6.52
N PRO A 95 -5.48 -10.59 -6.68
CA PRO A 95 -5.92 -9.31 -6.15
C PRO A 95 -7.22 -8.82 -6.78
N PRO A 96 -8.01 -8.01 -6.05
CA PRO A 96 -9.24 -7.41 -6.56
C PRO A 96 -9.02 -6.53 -7.79
N LYS A 97 -10.00 -6.53 -8.69
CA LYS A 97 -10.06 -5.72 -9.91
C LYS A 97 -10.83 -4.44 -9.64
N LEU A 98 -10.27 -3.33 -10.06
CA LEU A 98 -10.93 -2.02 -10.06
C LEU A 98 -11.51 -1.73 -11.44
N PHE A 99 -12.80 -1.35 -11.45
CA PHE A 99 -13.50 -0.87 -12.61
C PHE A 99 -13.94 0.57 -12.38
N ILE A 100 -13.69 1.44 -13.35
CA ILE A 100 -14.15 2.83 -13.35
C ILE A 100 -15.05 3.03 -14.58
N LYS A 101 -16.30 3.42 -14.36
CA LYS A 101 -17.31 3.57 -15.42
C LYS A 101 -17.42 2.32 -16.32
N GLY A 102 -17.32 1.13 -15.72
CA GLY A 102 -17.31 -0.15 -16.44
C GLY A 102 -15.99 -0.55 -17.11
N ASN A 103 -14.98 0.34 -17.17
CA ASN A 103 -13.67 0.04 -17.75
C ASN A 103 -12.73 -0.56 -16.70
N PHE A 104 -12.06 -1.66 -17.05
CA PHE A 104 -11.04 -2.26 -16.20
C PHE A 104 -9.82 -1.36 -16.12
N LEU A 105 -9.43 -0.96 -14.91
CA LEU A 105 -8.28 -0.09 -14.68
C LEU A 105 -7.05 -0.88 -14.24
N GLY A 106 -7.20 -1.82 -13.31
CA GLY A 106 -6.10 -2.62 -12.81
C GLY A 106 -6.42 -3.42 -11.57
N TYR A 107 -5.37 -3.99 -10.98
CA TYR A 107 -5.45 -4.83 -9.79
C TYR A 107 -5.00 -4.07 -8.55
N VAL A 108 -5.88 -3.88 -7.56
CA VAL A 108 -5.52 -3.19 -6.31
C VAL A 108 -4.79 -4.16 -5.39
N SER A 109 -3.49 -3.93 -5.14
CA SER A 109 -2.69 -4.79 -4.29
C SER A 109 -1.47 -4.11 -3.68
N VAL A 110 -1.08 -4.58 -2.49
CA VAL A 110 0.24 -4.31 -1.92
C VAL A 110 1.34 -5.19 -2.53
N ASN A 111 1.00 -6.31 -3.17
CA ASN A 111 1.98 -7.18 -3.84
C ASN A 111 2.58 -6.44 -5.05
N LYS A 112 3.89 -6.16 -4.98
CA LYS A 112 4.63 -5.38 -5.99
C LYS A 112 4.86 -6.14 -7.31
N TYR A 113 4.69 -7.46 -7.31
CA TYR A 113 4.96 -8.33 -8.46
C TYR A 113 3.74 -8.57 -9.36
N ILE A 114 2.60 -7.94 -9.07
CA ILE A 114 1.39 -8.06 -9.88
C ILE A 114 1.50 -7.19 -11.13
N ASN A 115 1.19 -7.75 -12.30
CA ASN A 115 1.09 -7.00 -13.54
C ASN A 115 -0.15 -6.09 -13.52
N ASN A 116 -0.01 -4.85 -14.03
CA ASN A 116 -1.05 -3.81 -13.97
C ASN A 116 -1.57 -3.54 -12.54
N ARG A 117 -0.62 -3.50 -11.58
CA ARG A 117 -0.89 -3.25 -10.17
C ARG A 117 -1.19 -1.78 -9.92
N ILE A 118 -2.28 -1.55 -9.20
CA ILE A 118 -2.62 -0.31 -8.53
C ILE A 118 -2.16 -0.41 -7.06
N PRO A 119 -1.25 0.45 -6.60
CA PRO A 119 -0.83 0.46 -5.20
C PRO A 119 -2.01 0.74 -4.27
N THR A 120 -2.23 -0.15 -3.29
CA THR A 120 -3.32 -0.02 -2.31
C THR A 120 -3.32 1.32 -1.59
N ASN A 121 -2.14 1.85 -1.24
CA ASN A 121 -2.03 3.14 -0.56
C ASN A 121 -2.54 4.31 -1.43
N GLY A 122 -2.16 4.36 -2.71
CA GLY A 122 -2.63 5.40 -3.64
C GLY A 122 -4.12 5.28 -3.94
N PHE A 123 -4.61 4.05 -4.10
CA PHE A 123 -6.03 3.78 -4.26
C PHE A 123 -6.86 4.26 -3.06
N LEU A 124 -6.50 3.87 -1.83
CA LEU A 124 -7.24 4.27 -0.64
C LEU A 124 -7.19 5.79 -0.43
N TYR A 125 -6.04 6.41 -0.71
CA TYR A 125 -5.91 7.86 -0.62
C TYR A 125 -6.84 8.59 -1.59
N THR A 126 -6.82 8.22 -2.87
CA THR A 126 -7.68 8.82 -3.89
C THR A 126 -9.16 8.57 -3.61
N LEU A 127 -9.49 7.39 -3.10
CA LEU A 127 -10.85 7.05 -2.67
C LEU A 127 -11.34 8.00 -1.57
N GLU A 128 -10.53 8.30 -0.56
CA GLU A 128 -10.92 9.14 0.58
C GLU A 128 -10.89 10.64 0.31
N ASN A 129 -9.95 11.12 -0.53
CA ASN A 129 -9.64 12.55 -0.63
C ASN A 129 -9.88 13.16 -2.02
N LYS A 130 -9.88 12.35 -3.09
CA LYS A 130 -9.96 12.81 -4.49
C LYS A 130 -10.85 11.87 -5.31
N ILE A 131 -12.05 11.57 -4.81
CA ILE A 131 -12.93 10.56 -5.42
C ILE A 131 -13.34 10.93 -6.85
N ASP A 132 -13.50 12.21 -7.15
CA ASP A 132 -13.82 12.69 -8.51
C ASP A 132 -12.71 12.32 -9.50
N SER A 133 -11.44 12.50 -9.10
CA SER A 133 -10.28 12.06 -9.90
C SER A 133 -10.25 10.55 -10.11
N LEU A 134 -10.59 9.78 -9.06
CA LEU A 134 -10.67 8.32 -9.15
C LEU A 134 -11.77 7.89 -10.14
N LEU A 135 -12.91 8.59 -10.15
CA LEU A 135 -14.02 8.36 -11.09
C LEU A 135 -13.69 8.78 -12.53
N GLU A 136 -12.65 9.57 -12.74
CA GLU A 136 -12.05 9.84 -14.06
C GLU A 136 -11.02 8.77 -14.49
N GLY A 137 -10.74 7.79 -13.63
CA GLY A 137 -9.72 6.77 -13.87
C GLY A 137 -8.29 7.27 -13.59
N LYS A 138 -8.14 8.48 -13.04
CA LYS A 138 -6.85 9.03 -12.64
C LYS A 138 -6.52 8.55 -11.23
N ILE A 139 -5.70 7.50 -11.16
CA ILE A 139 -5.09 7.09 -9.90
C ILE A 139 -3.75 7.80 -9.78
N PHE A 140 -3.79 8.90 -9.06
CA PHE A 140 -2.64 9.54 -8.43
C PHE A 140 -2.26 8.62 -7.23
N GLU A 141 -1.06 8.11 -6.98
CA GLU A 141 0.32 8.45 -7.35
C GLU A 141 1.26 7.28 -6.99
N SER A 142 2.56 7.50 -7.22
CA SER A 142 3.67 6.79 -6.58
C SER A 142 3.50 6.67 -5.06
N GLU A 143 4.11 5.64 -4.48
CA GLU A 143 4.14 5.39 -3.03
C GLU A 143 4.58 6.63 -2.23
N SER A 144 5.46 7.45 -2.82
CA SER A 144 5.91 8.73 -2.31
C SER A 144 4.77 9.69 -1.99
N HIS A 145 3.96 10.08 -2.98
CA HIS A 145 2.92 11.08 -2.75
C HIS A 145 1.87 10.59 -1.75
N ALA A 146 1.48 9.31 -1.78
CA ALA A 146 0.54 8.76 -0.79
C ALA A 146 1.04 8.91 0.66
N ARG A 147 2.35 8.80 0.90
CA ARG A 147 2.97 9.06 2.21
C ARG A 147 3.04 10.55 2.52
N GLN A 148 3.19 11.39 1.50
CA GLN A 148 3.18 12.84 1.67
C GLN A 148 1.85 13.34 2.24
N ILE A 149 0.72 12.90 1.70
CA ILE A 149 -0.58 13.37 2.22
C ILE A 149 -0.92 12.79 3.59
N ARG A 150 -0.42 11.59 3.91
CA ARG A 150 -0.55 11.04 5.27
C ARG A 150 0.27 11.79 6.31
N HIS A 151 1.02 12.81 5.88
CA HIS A 151 1.99 13.51 6.72
C HIS A 151 2.95 12.54 7.40
N GLU A 152 3.36 11.49 6.68
CA GLU A 152 4.36 10.56 7.18
C GLU A 152 5.75 11.19 7.02
N SER A 153 6.64 10.87 7.97
CA SER A 153 8.06 11.21 7.87
C SER A 153 8.84 9.96 7.44
N TYR A 154 9.63 10.06 6.38
CA TYR A 154 10.27 8.90 5.75
C TYR A 154 11.47 9.26 4.87
N ILE A 155 12.20 8.24 4.43
CA ILE A 155 13.31 8.35 3.48
C ILE A 155 12.89 7.75 2.14
N GLU A 156 13.26 8.41 1.06
CA GLU A 156 13.01 7.98 -0.32
C GLU A 156 14.30 8.05 -1.14
N ALA A 157 14.62 7.00 -1.89
CA ALA A 157 15.71 7.03 -2.86
C ALA A 157 15.37 7.99 -4.02
N ALA A 158 16.38 8.44 -4.76
CA ALA A 158 16.15 9.33 -5.90
C ALA A 158 15.33 8.71 -7.03
N ASP A 159 15.27 7.38 -7.11
CA ASP A 159 14.43 6.62 -8.05
C ASP A 159 12.97 6.44 -7.56
N GLY A 160 12.62 7.03 -6.40
CA GLY A 160 11.29 6.94 -5.79
C GLY A 160 11.09 5.71 -4.91
N THR A 161 12.12 4.87 -4.70
CA THR A 161 12.03 3.73 -3.80
C THR A 161 11.92 4.17 -2.35
N PHE A 162 10.92 3.66 -1.65
CA PHE A 162 10.77 3.89 -0.21
C PHE A 162 11.87 3.18 0.60
N LEU A 163 12.55 3.91 1.48
CA LEU A 163 13.69 3.44 2.29
C LEU A 163 13.42 3.44 3.80
N GLY A 164 12.16 3.63 4.22
CA GLY A 164 11.74 3.44 5.60
C GLY A 164 11.17 4.70 6.27
N LYS A 165 10.40 4.49 7.34
CA LYS A 165 9.78 5.52 8.17
C LYS A 165 10.76 6.08 9.21
N LEU A 166 10.66 7.39 9.42
CA LEU A 166 11.29 8.10 10.53
C LEU A 166 10.33 8.08 11.72
N THR A 167 10.27 6.94 12.42
CA THR A 167 9.41 6.76 13.60
C THR A 167 10.22 6.20 14.76
N PRO A 168 10.10 6.76 15.99
CA PRO A 168 10.84 6.27 17.16
C PRO A 168 10.43 4.86 17.58
N ASN A 169 9.30 4.34 17.08
CA ASN A 169 8.87 2.99 17.38
C ASN A 169 9.80 1.95 16.74
N LYS A 170 10.72 1.40 17.53
CA LYS A 170 11.65 0.33 17.13
C LYS A 170 10.97 -1.01 16.77
N TYR A 171 9.69 -1.17 17.10
CA TYR A 171 8.89 -2.35 16.76
C TYR A 171 8.10 -2.17 15.46
N ASP A 172 8.02 -0.97 14.90
CA ASP A 172 7.41 -0.76 13.59
C ASP A 172 8.30 -1.42 12.51
N ILE A 173 7.70 -2.29 11.70
CA ILE A 173 8.38 -3.01 10.63
C ILE A 173 8.87 -2.06 9.53
N GLU A 174 8.22 -0.89 9.37
CA GLU A 174 8.65 0.12 8.39
C GLU A 174 9.71 1.08 8.96
N SER A 175 10.04 1.03 10.26
CA SER A 175 11.00 1.97 10.87
C SER A 175 12.43 1.71 10.44
N ILE A 176 13.16 2.78 10.13
CA ILE A 176 14.62 2.72 9.90
C ILE A 176 15.41 2.44 11.20
N PHE A 177 14.77 2.57 12.36
CA PHE A 177 15.40 2.29 13.66
C PHE A 177 15.10 0.87 14.16
N ASN A 178 14.27 0.12 13.43
CA ASN A 178 14.07 -1.30 13.69
C ASN A 178 15.23 -2.11 13.11
N LYS A 179 16.18 -2.50 13.95
CA LYS A 179 17.37 -3.29 13.59
C LYS A 179 17.04 -4.68 13.02
N TYR A 180 15.82 -5.16 13.23
CA TYR A 180 15.32 -6.43 12.70
C TYR A 180 14.37 -6.25 11.52
N GLY A 181 14.03 -5.00 11.17
CA GLY A 181 13.14 -4.66 10.07
C GLY A 181 13.86 -4.51 8.73
N PRO A 182 13.11 -4.51 7.61
CA PRO A 182 13.65 -4.36 6.26
C PRO A 182 14.38 -3.03 5.99
N TYR A 183 14.18 -1.97 6.79
CA TYR A 183 14.76 -0.66 6.53
C TYR A 183 15.85 -0.25 7.52
N GLY A 184 15.86 -0.81 8.73
CA GLY A 184 16.87 -0.53 9.75
C GLY A 184 17.95 -1.61 9.91
N ASN A 185 17.82 -2.75 9.24
CA ASN A 185 18.80 -3.83 9.32
C ASN A 185 19.96 -3.64 8.34
N GLN A 186 21.20 -3.88 8.76
CA GLN A 186 22.42 -3.74 7.96
C GLN A 186 22.60 -4.74 6.80
N PHE A 187 21.75 -5.76 6.70
CA PHE A 187 21.81 -6.80 5.68
C PHE A 187 20.67 -6.70 4.65
N SER A 188 19.67 -5.85 4.89
CA SER A 188 18.55 -5.70 3.97
C SER A 188 18.94 -4.93 2.70
N GLN A 189 18.40 -5.34 1.56
CA GLN A 189 18.62 -4.64 0.28
C GLN A 189 17.94 -3.25 0.22
N PHE A 190 16.99 -2.97 1.10
CA PHE A 190 16.29 -1.67 1.18
C PHE A 190 16.82 -0.75 2.30
N SER A 191 17.83 -1.20 3.04
CA SER A 191 18.41 -0.44 4.13
C SER A 191 19.56 0.44 3.65
N ILE A 192 19.55 1.69 4.12
CA ILE A 192 20.63 2.65 3.88
C ILE A 192 21.92 2.30 4.66
N LEU A 193 21.85 1.36 5.61
CA LEU A 193 23.00 0.91 6.39
C LEU A 193 23.73 -0.27 5.72
N ASN A 194 23.10 -0.94 4.75
CA ASN A 194 23.70 -2.09 4.10
C ASN A 194 24.77 -1.68 3.09
N LYS A 195 26.04 -1.94 3.42
CA LYS A 195 27.19 -1.60 2.57
C LYS A 195 27.15 -2.27 1.20
N PHE A 196 26.40 -3.36 1.03
CA PHE A 196 26.31 -4.12 -0.21
C PHE A 196 25.01 -3.87 -0.99
N SER A 197 24.10 -3.01 -0.50
CA SER A 197 22.87 -2.68 -1.24
C SER A 197 23.05 -1.48 -2.17
N THR A 198 22.15 -1.35 -3.14
CA THR A 198 22.08 -0.19 -4.04
C THR A 198 21.82 1.12 -3.29
N TYR A 199 21.15 1.08 -2.14
CA TYR A 199 20.77 2.28 -1.39
C TYR A 199 21.62 2.53 -0.15
N GLY A 200 22.52 1.61 0.20
CA GLY A 200 23.16 1.58 1.51
C GLY A 200 24.63 1.93 1.54
N GLY A 201 25.24 1.79 2.72
CA GLY A 201 26.48 2.40 3.24
C GLY A 201 27.78 2.20 2.45
N ASN A 202 27.77 2.47 1.16
CA ASN A 202 28.92 2.45 0.27
C ASN A 202 29.12 3.80 -0.43
N GLN A 203 30.32 4.00 -0.96
CA GLN A 203 30.71 5.24 -1.63
C GLN A 203 30.53 5.16 -3.15
N PHE A 204 30.02 4.04 -3.68
CA PHE A 204 30.02 3.76 -5.11
C PHE A 204 28.65 3.95 -5.75
N SER A 205 27.57 3.55 -5.07
CA SER A 205 26.23 3.68 -5.63
C SER A 205 25.81 5.14 -5.71
N PRO A 206 25.25 5.60 -6.84
CA PRO A 206 24.69 6.94 -6.95
C PRO A 206 23.42 7.11 -6.10
N LEU A 207 22.78 6.03 -5.64
CA LEU A 207 21.61 6.10 -4.76
C LEU A 207 21.98 5.96 -3.28
N SER A 208 23.26 5.80 -2.96
CA SER A 208 23.73 5.70 -1.58
C SER A 208 23.85 7.10 -0.96
N PRO A 209 23.42 7.27 0.31
CA PRO A 209 23.66 8.50 1.03
C PRO A 209 25.15 8.69 1.40
N TYR A 210 25.99 7.64 1.32
CA TYR A 210 27.41 7.72 1.66
C TYR A 210 28.33 8.02 0.47
N ASN A 211 27.77 8.10 -0.74
CA ASN A 211 28.52 8.52 -1.92
C ASN A 211 28.64 10.05 -1.96
N GLN A 212 29.82 10.55 -1.61
CA GLN A 212 30.15 11.98 -1.57
C GLN A 212 30.10 12.68 -2.94
N PHE A 213 30.06 11.92 -4.05
CA PHE A 213 29.98 12.46 -5.40
C PHE A 213 28.60 12.23 -6.05
N SER A 214 27.65 11.63 -5.32
CA SER A 214 26.32 11.40 -5.84
C SER A 214 25.55 12.70 -6.07
N SER A 215 24.95 12.85 -7.24
CA SER A 215 23.94 13.88 -7.55
C SER A 215 22.50 13.40 -7.30
N THR A 216 22.32 12.14 -6.94
CA THR A 216 21.02 11.49 -6.74
C THR A 216 20.92 10.77 -5.38
N PRO A 217 21.37 11.37 -4.26
CA PRO A 217 21.24 10.71 -2.98
C PRO A 217 19.77 10.63 -2.53
N PRO A 218 19.47 9.83 -1.49
CA PRO A 218 18.15 9.77 -0.90
C PRO A 218 17.68 11.13 -0.36
N LYS A 219 16.36 11.30 -0.31
CA LYS A 219 15.65 12.48 0.18
C LYS A 219 14.96 12.17 1.50
N LEU A 220 14.97 13.14 2.41
CA LEU A 220 14.24 13.12 3.66
C LEU A 220 12.94 13.90 3.51
N PHE A 221 11.84 13.26 3.91
CA PHE A 221 10.53 13.87 4.01
C PHE A 221 10.09 13.92 5.47
N ILE A 222 9.63 15.07 5.94
CA ILE A 222 9.03 15.26 7.26
C ILE A 222 7.61 15.75 7.07
N LYS A 223 6.64 15.04 7.66
CA LYS A 223 5.20 15.33 7.46
C LYS A 223 4.80 15.43 5.98
N GLY A 224 5.47 14.66 5.13
CA GLY A 224 5.27 14.66 3.69
C GLY A 224 5.95 15.77 2.91
N GLU A 225 6.64 16.70 3.56
CA GLU A 225 7.37 17.76 2.88
C GLU A 225 8.84 17.39 2.75
N PHE A 226 9.43 17.68 1.58
CA PHE A 226 10.87 17.51 1.38
C PHE A 226 11.62 18.50 2.28
N VAL A 227 12.55 17.99 3.09
CA VAL A 227 13.33 18.81 4.03
C VAL A 227 14.81 18.89 3.63
N ALA A 228 15.41 17.76 3.26
CA ALA A 228 16.84 17.69 2.97
C ALA A 228 17.22 16.46 2.16
N TYR A 229 18.37 16.51 1.50
CA TYR A 229 19.07 15.33 1.00
C TYR A 229 19.77 14.62 2.14
N LEU A 230 19.62 13.30 2.23
CA LEU A 230 20.41 12.46 3.13
C LEU A 230 21.71 12.10 2.41
N THR A 231 22.79 12.81 2.70
CA THR A 231 24.03 12.65 1.92
C THR A 231 25.28 13.10 2.67
N THR A 232 26.41 12.48 2.31
CA THR A 232 27.77 12.95 2.65
C THR A 232 28.32 13.93 1.62
N ASN A 233 27.64 14.14 0.49
CA ASN A 233 28.05 15.11 -0.54
C ASN A 233 27.86 16.55 -0.02
N PRO A 234 28.95 17.33 0.17
CA PRO A 234 28.87 18.68 0.73
C PRO A 234 28.24 19.71 -0.22
N VAL A 235 28.10 19.39 -1.51
CA VAL A 235 27.58 20.30 -2.54
C VAL A 235 26.05 20.37 -2.52
N LEU A 236 25.38 19.29 -2.11
CA LEU A 236 23.92 19.23 -2.11
C LEU A 236 23.36 19.86 -0.85
N LEU A 237 22.48 20.85 -1.03
CA LEU A 237 21.81 21.58 0.05
C LEU A 237 20.31 21.71 -0.26
N PRO A 238 19.45 21.71 0.78
CA PRO A 238 19.75 21.39 2.18
C PRO A 238 20.11 19.91 2.35
N SER A 239 21.05 19.59 3.26
CA SER A 239 21.47 18.20 3.51
C SER A 239 21.59 17.84 4.98
N VAL A 240 21.40 16.55 5.26
CA VAL A 240 21.60 15.91 6.56
C VAL A 240 22.60 14.79 6.37
N HIS A 241 23.63 14.79 7.21
CA HIS A 241 24.61 13.71 7.22
C HIS A 241 23.97 12.41 7.74
N PRO A 242 24.15 11.26 7.10
CA PRO A 242 23.51 10.01 7.51
C PRO A 242 23.84 9.59 8.94
N ASP A 243 25.11 9.68 9.33
CA ASP A 243 25.52 9.30 10.69
C ASP A 243 24.89 10.20 11.76
N LYS A 244 24.78 11.52 11.49
CA LYS A 244 24.13 12.46 12.43
C LYS A 244 22.65 12.15 12.65
N LEU A 245 21.96 11.64 11.63
CA LEU A 245 20.56 11.20 11.75
C LEU A 245 20.45 10.05 12.75
N PHE A 246 21.36 9.07 12.68
CA PHE A 246 21.37 7.92 13.58
C PHE A 246 21.89 8.27 14.97
N GLU A 247 22.93 9.11 15.10
CA GLU A 247 23.41 9.63 16.39
C GLU A 247 22.28 10.36 17.13
N TRP A 248 21.61 11.31 16.48
CA TRP A 248 20.46 12.00 17.05
C TRP A 248 19.35 11.03 17.47
N ALA A 249 19.08 10.02 16.64
CA ALA A 249 18.08 9.01 16.94
C ALA A 249 18.45 8.16 18.16
N GLU A 250 19.71 7.72 18.29
CA GLU A 250 20.16 6.95 19.45
C GLU A 250 20.03 7.74 20.77
N GLU A 251 20.34 9.03 20.75
CA GLU A 251 20.25 9.91 21.92
C GLU A 251 18.82 10.25 22.35
N ASN A 252 17.90 10.34 21.38
CA ASN A 252 16.55 10.84 21.62
C ASN A 252 15.49 9.73 21.67
N ILE A 253 15.63 8.66 20.88
CA ILE A 253 14.61 7.59 20.80
C ILE A 253 14.71 6.64 22.00
N SER A 254 15.90 6.40 22.52
CA SER A 254 16.10 5.56 23.72
C SER A 254 15.43 6.14 24.99
N ARG A 255 15.07 7.43 24.97
CA ARG A 255 14.31 8.11 26.04
C ARG A 255 12.79 7.94 25.94
N TYR A 256 12.27 7.45 24.81
CA TYR A 256 10.83 7.25 24.55
C TYR A 256 10.44 5.76 24.49
N VAL A 257 11.27 4.87 25.04
CA VAL A 257 11.01 3.43 25.20
C VAL A 257 10.28 3.17 26.51
#